data_AF-A0A8H6IL87-F1
#
_entry.id   AF-A0A8H6IL87-F1
#
_cell.length_a   1.000
_cell.length_b   1.000
_cell.length_c   1.000
_cell.angle_alpha   90.00
_cell.angle_beta   90.00
_cell.angle_gamma   90.00
#
_symmetry.space_group_name_H-M   'P 1'
#
loop_
_entity.id
_entity.type
_entity.pdbx_description
1 polymer ?
#
loop_
_entity_poly.entity_id
_entity_poly.type
_entity_poly.pdbx_seq_one_letter_code
_entity_poly.pdbx_strand_id
1 'polypeptide(L)'
;MHNTGVYLNRIPTEILCHIFSFCLSSPKLAGDGYYVYEEERPSTEIALSHVCHHWREVAINDPSLWRSFRYKTPRWKRDPLNRFGTYLDRSSPTSIDLFIHFNFSSHEDMTLLSAAALQVHRWRRVTIISEDNKFNWSHFQLALKDKEAPALEYFSFRPSLFVSAHTNSGHILPVAHLEPKIFTFGAPKLAHIHLDSTVPYFFLPPLTNVTTFSLDAKYIGPSSITWRAFLDILALPSITSLSIGGEVLL
;
A
#
# COMPACT_ATOMS: atom_id res chain seq x y z
N MET A 1 4.72 -11.41 -39.54
CA MET A 1 4.58 -12.87 -39.65
C MET A 1 3.55 -13.34 -38.62
N HIS A 2 2.37 -13.79 -39.06
CA HIS A 2 1.34 -14.33 -38.17
C HIS A 2 1.53 -15.85 -38.08
N ASN A 3 1.95 -16.32 -36.90
CA ASN A 3 2.19 -17.73 -36.65
C ASN A 3 0.84 -18.43 -36.32
N THR A 4 -0.02 -18.57 -37.33
CA THR A 4 -1.40 -19.08 -37.21
C THR A 4 -1.50 -20.59 -36.95
N GLY A 5 -0.37 -21.30 -36.97
CA GLY A 5 -0.30 -22.77 -36.80
C GLY A 5 -0.02 -23.28 -35.39
N VAL A 6 0.22 -22.41 -34.39
CA VAL A 6 0.58 -22.85 -33.03
C VAL A 6 -0.68 -22.92 -32.15
N TYR A 7 -0.96 -24.09 -31.55
CA TYR A 7 -2.16 -24.36 -30.72
C TYR A 7 -2.40 -23.32 -29.60
N LEU A 8 -1.34 -22.70 -29.10
CA LEU A 8 -1.38 -21.61 -28.11
C LEU A 8 -2.18 -20.37 -28.56
N ASN A 9 -2.31 -20.13 -29.87
CA ASN A 9 -3.07 -19.01 -30.42
C ASN A 9 -4.57 -19.33 -30.61
N ARG A 10 -5.01 -20.55 -30.32
CA ARG A 10 -6.43 -20.97 -30.42
C ARG A 10 -7.10 -21.11 -29.06
N ILE A 11 -6.39 -20.80 -27.98
CA ILE A 11 -6.97 -20.81 -26.64
C ILE A 11 -8.01 -19.67 -26.56
N PRO A 12 -9.26 -19.96 -26.17
CA PRO A 12 -10.27 -18.93 -25.96
C PRO A 12 -9.82 -17.89 -24.93
N THR A 13 -10.26 -16.64 -25.11
CA THR A 13 -9.92 -15.52 -24.23
C THR A 13 -10.22 -15.82 -22.77
N GLU A 14 -11.33 -16.48 -22.48
CA GLU A 14 -11.77 -16.83 -21.13
C GLU A 14 -10.79 -17.77 -20.44
N ILE A 15 -10.27 -18.75 -21.18
CA ILE A 15 -9.28 -19.71 -20.67
C ILE A 15 -7.94 -19.01 -20.45
N LEU A 16 -7.55 -18.08 -21.32
CA LEU A 16 -6.35 -17.27 -21.11
C LEU A 16 -6.46 -16.39 -19.87
N CYS A 17 -7.57 -15.67 -19.69
CA CYS A 17 -7.82 -14.88 -18.47
C CYS A 17 -7.78 -15.77 -17.22
N HIS A 18 -8.34 -16.99 -17.31
CA HIS A 18 -8.29 -17.92 -16.19
C HIS A 18 -6.86 -18.40 -15.88
N ILE A 19 -6.06 -18.71 -16.90
CA ILE A 19 -4.63 -19.02 -16.72
C ILE A 19 -3.89 -17.84 -16.09
N PHE A 20 -4.14 -16.62 -16.59
CA PHE A 20 -3.52 -15.39 -16.10
C PHE A 20 -3.82 -15.17 -14.60
N SER A 21 -5.05 -15.46 -14.16
CA SER A 21 -5.42 -15.32 -12.75
C SER A 21 -4.68 -16.30 -11.84
N PHE A 22 -4.37 -17.51 -12.30
CA PHE A 22 -3.49 -18.45 -11.56
C PHE A 22 -2.06 -17.93 -11.46
N CYS A 23 -1.55 -17.28 -12.51
CA CYS A 23 -0.21 -16.65 -12.47
C CYS A 23 -0.13 -15.49 -11.47
N LEU A 24 -1.24 -14.79 -11.19
CA LEU A 24 -1.34 -13.76 -10.16
C LEU A 24 -1.48 -14.33 -8.75
N SER A 25 -2.13 -15.49 -8.61
CA SER A 25 -2.49 -16.11 -7.33
C SER A 25 -1.32 -16.81 -6.63
N SER A 26 -0.18 -16.99 -7.30
CA SER A 26 1.02 -17.54 -6.67
C SER A 26 1.50 -16.60 -5.56
N PRO A 27 1.42 -17.00 -4.28
CA PRO A 27 1.74 -16.10 -3.18
C PRO A 27 3.21 -15.72 -3.23
N LYS A 28 3.49 -14.42 -3.39
CA LYS A 28 4.82 -13.81 -3.14
C LYS A 28 4.91 -13.26 -1.72
N LEU A 29 4.19 -13.87 -0.79
CA LEU A 29 4.30 -13.58 0.63
C LEU A 29 5.48 -14.39 1.15
N ALA A 30 6.62 -13.74 1.38
CA ALA A 30 7.60 -14.32 2.31
C ALA A 30 6.92 -14.39 3.69
N GLY A 31 7.29 -15.39 4.50
CA GLY A 31 6.64 -15.73 5.78
C GLY A 31 6.70 -14.64 6.86
N ASP A 32 7.27 -13.49 6.54
CA ASP A 32 7.42 -12.28 7.35
C ASP A 32 6.48 -11.13 6.90
N GLY A 33 5.61 -11.37 5.91
CA GLY A 33 4.67 -10.37 5.40
C GLY A 33 5.29 -9.33 4.46
N TYR A 34 6.54 -9.54 4.02
CA TYR A 34 7.18 -8.71 3.00
C TYR A 34 6.98 -9.31 1.61
N TYR A 35 6.63 -8.46 0.64
CA TYR A 35 6.58 -8.86 -0.76
C TYR A 35 8.01 -9.01 -1.26
N VAL A 36 8.37 -10.20 -1.76
CA VAL A 36 9.65 -10.41 -2.44
C VAL A 36 9.66 -9.55 -3.70
N TYR A 37 10.53 -8.54 -3.69
CA TYR A 37 10.75 -7.68 -4.84
C TYR A 37 11.58 -8.45 -5.86
N GLU A 38 10.96 -8.90 -6.95
CA GLU A 38 11.67 -9.46 -8.10
C GLU A 38 12.36 -8.32 -8.86
N GLU A 39 13.53 -7.88 -8.39
CA GLU A 39 14.34 -6.88 -9.12
C GLU A 39 14.82 -7.42 -10.48
N GLU A 40 14.80 -8.73 -10.68
CA GLU A 40 15.36 -9.38 -11.87
C GLU A 40 14.32 -9.86 -12.90
N ARG A 41 13.02 -9.91 -12.56
CA ARG A 41 11.99 -10.45 -13.45
C ARG A 41 10.90 -9.43 -13.78
N PRO A 42 10.43 -9.36 -15.04
CA PRO A 42 9.27 -8.56 -15.38
C PRO A 42 8.08 -9.04 -14.55
N SER A 43 7.26 -8.10 -14.10
CA SER A 43 6.02 -8.45 -13.40
C SER A 43 5.13 -9.32 -14.29
N THR A 44 4.34 -10.20 -13.68
CA THR A 44 3.55 -11.25 -14.35
C THR A 44 2.76 -10.70 -15.54
N GLU A 45 2.05 -9.59 -15.36
CA GLU A 45 1.27 -8.92 -16.39
C GLU A 45 2.11 -8.43 -17.58
N ILE A 46 3.35 -8.00 -17.34
CA ILE A 46 4.30 -7.63 -18.39
C ILE A 46 4.81 -8.89 -19.10
N ALA A 47 5.16 -9.94 -18.36
CA ALA A 47 5.61 -11.19 -18.96
C ALA A 47 4.54 -11.81 -19.88
N LEU A 48 3.29 -11.86 -19.40
CA LEU A 48 2.14 -12.39 -20.17
C LEU A 48 1.88 -11.57 -21.44
N SER A 49 1.93 -10.23 -21.37
CA SER A 49 1.71 -9.37 -22.54
C SER A 49 2.84 -9.39 -23.60
N HIS A 50 3.94 -10.10 -23.33
CA HIS A 50 5.07 -10.26 -24.24
C HIS A 50 5.19 -11.64 -24.88
N VAL A 51 4.29 -12.59 -24.59
CA VAL A 51 4.33 -13.96 -25.14
C VAL A 51 4.03 -13.99 -26.64
N CYS A 52 2.85 -13.51 -27.06
CA CYS A 52 2.47 -13.40 -28.47
C CYS A 52 1.44 -12.26 -28.65
N HIS A 53 1.04 -11.96 -29.90
CA HIS A 53 0.05 -10.92 -30.19
C HIS A 53 -1.29 -11.17 -29.47
N HIS A 54 -1.80 -12.40 -29.55
CA HIS A 54 -3.08 -12.79 -28.92
C HIS A 54 -3.03 -12.60 -27.39
N TRP A 55 -1.96 -13.08 -26.74
CA TRP A 55 -1.78 -12.91 -25.29
C TRP A 55 -1.64 -11.44 -24.89
N ARG A 56 -0.97 -10.63 -25.72
CA ARG A 56 -0.88 -9.18 -25.49
C ARG A 56 -2.26 -8.54 -25.50
N GLU A 57 -3.07 -8.83 -26.51
CA GLU A 57 -4.41 -8.28 -26.66
C GLU A 57 -5.30 -8.67 -25.47
N VAL A 58 -5.29 -9.94 -25.08
CA VAL A 58 -6.04 -10.41 -23.91
C VAL A 58 -5.51 -9.78 -22.61
N ALA A 59 -4.19 -9.79 -22.39
CA ALA A 59 -3.59 -9.30 -21.16
C ALA A 59 -3.78 -7.79 -20.97
N ILE A 60 -3.65 -6.97 -22.02
CA ILE A 60 -3.87 -5.52 -21.94
C ILE A 60 -5.34 -5.19 -21.61
N ASN A 61 -6.28 -6.00 -22.12
CA ASN A 61 -7.71 -5.80 -21.95
C ASN A 61 -8.30 -6.52 -20.72
N ASP A 62 -7.48 -7.16 -19.88
CA ASP A 62 -7.92 -7.76 -18.62
C ASP A 62 -7.53 -6.85 -17.43
N PRO A 63 -8.47 -6.07 -16.87
CA PRO A 63 -8.18 -5.13 -15.79
C PRO A 63 -7.64 -5.78 -14.52
N SER A 64 -7.95 -7.07 -14.29
CA SER A 64 -7.54 -7.79 -13.09
C SER A 64 -6.01 -7.96 -13.02
N LEU A 65 -5.34 -8.06 -14.18
CA LEU A 65 -3.88 -8.14 -14.28
C LEU A 65 -3.18 -6.84 -13.89
N TRP A 66 -3.81 -5.69 -14.11
CA TRP A 66 -3.20 -4.37 -13.93
C TRP A 66 -3.55 -3.73 -12.59
N ARG A 67 -4.34 -4.40 -11.75
CA ARG A 67 -4.80 -3.83 -10.48
C ARG A 67 -3.70 -3.62 -9.43
N SER A 68 -2.61 -4.40 -9.50
CA SER A 68 -1.56 -4.43 -8.48
C SER A 68 -0.32 -3.66 -8.95
N PHE A 69 -0.15 -2.43 -8.47
CA PHE A 69 1.01 -1.61 -8.78
C PHE A 69 2.08 -1.73 -7.68
N ARG A 70 3.33 -1.98 -8.11
CA ARG A 70 4.49 -2.13 -7.22
C ARG A 70 5.59 -1.15 -7.61
N TYR A 71 6.06 -0.41 -6.62
CA TYR A 71 7.18 0.52 -6.72
C TYR A 71 8.15 0.34 -5.55
N LYS A 72 9.44 0.27 -5.86
CA LYS A 72 10.56 0.21 -4.90
C LYS A 72 11.71 1.00 -5.47
N THR A 73 12.51 1.53 -4.56
CA THR A 73 13.57 2.46 -4.87
C THR A 73 14.94 1.86 -4.58
N PRO A 74 16.02 2.34 -5.23
CA PRO A 74 16.12 3.49 -6.14
C PRO A 74 15.63 3.23 -7.58
N ARG A 75 15.24 4.32 -8.26
CA ARG A 75 14.84 4.32 -9.68
C ARG A 75 16.01 3.97 -10.58
N TRP A 76 16.02 2.78 -11.16
CA TRP A 76 16.86 2.51 -12.32
C TRP A 76 15.97 2.21 -13.52
N LYS A 77 15.94 3.15 -14.48
CA LYS A 77 15.54 2.97 -15.90
C LYS A 77 14.08 3.25 -16.32
N ARG A 78 13.10 3.54 -15.45
CA ARG A 78 11.70 3.80 -15.88
C ARG A 78 11.05 4.97 -15.16
N ASP A 79 10.27 5.77 -15.89
CA ASP A 79 9.40 6.81 -15.34
C ASP A 79 8.24 6.15 -14.56
N PRO A 80 8.21 6.28 -13.22
CA PRO A 80 7.17 5.64 -12.42
C PRO A 80 5.79 6.28 -12.59
N LEU A 81 5.71 7.56 -12.96
CA LEU A 81 4.43 8.25 -13.13
C LEU A 81 3.72 7.76 -14.39
N ASN A 82 4.44 7.68 -15.52
CA ASN A 82 3.89 7.12 -16.75
C ASN A 82 3.46 5.65 -16.56
N ARG A 83 4.30 4.85 -15.87
CA ARG A 83 3.95 3.47 -15.54
C ARG A 83 2.71 3.41 -14.66
N PHE A 84 2.63 4.24 -13.63
CA PHE A 84 1.47 4.28 -12.74
C PHE A 84 0.20 4.66 -13.50
N GLY A 85 0.25 5.68 -14.35
CA GLY A 85 -0.84 6.07 -15.25
C GLY A 85 -1.31 4.91 -16.13
N THR A 86 -0.38 4.17 -16.75
CA THR A 86 -0.71 2.99 -17.55
C THR A 86 -1.46 1.92 -16.76
N TYR A 87 -1.09 1.70 -15.48
CA TYR A 87 -1.79 0.75 -14.61
C TYR A 87 -3.18 1.28 -14.23
N LEU A 88 -3.33 2.57 -13.96
CA LEU A 88 -4.62 3.19 -13.66
C LEU A 88 -5.60 3.07 -14.83
N ASP A 89 -5.12 3.29 -16.05
CA ASP A 89 -5.91 3.21 -17.28
C ASP A 89 -6.38 1.78 -17.52
N ARG A 90 -5.45 0.81 -17.48
CA ARG A 90 -5.75 -0.60 -17.78
C ARG A 90 -6.55 -1.29 -16.69
N SER A 91 -6.39 -0.88 -15.43
CA SER A 91 -7.16 -1.43 -14.32
C SER A 91 -8.56 -0.82 -14.19
N SER A 92 -8.89 0.26 -14.90
CA SER A 92 -10.19 0.91 -14.79
C SER A 92 -11.32 -0.04 -15.22
N PRO A 93 -12.46 -0.09 -14.50
CA PRO A 93 -12.84 0.69 -13.32
C PRO A 93 -12.53 0.00 -11.97
N THR A 94 -11.71 -1.05 -11.97
CA THR A 94 -11.45 -1.87 -10.77
C THR A 94 -10.68 -1.13 -9.68
N SER A 95 -10.76 -1.65 -8.45
CA SER A 95 -9.96 -1.16 -7.33
C SER A 95 -8.49 -1.58 -7.45
N ILE A 96 -7.59 -0.77 -6.90
CA ILE A 96 -6.14 -0.92 -7.01
C ILE A 96 -5.51 -1.40 -5.70
N ASP A 97 -4.51 -2.26 -5.86
CA ASP A 97 -3.61 -2.70 -4.80
C ASP A 97 -2.25 -2.01 -5.01
N LEU A 98 -1.75 -1.34 -3.99
CA LEU A 98 -0.52 -0.54 -4.04
C LEU A 98 0.52 -1.09 -3.07
N PHE A 99 1.74 -1.24 -3.56
CA PHE A 99 2.91 -1.49 -2.74
C PHE A 99 4.02 -0.50 -3.13
N ILE A 100 4.38 0.38 -2.22
CA ILE A 100 5.37 1.44 -2.42
C ILE A 100 6.42 1.31 -1.32
N HIS A 101 7.69 1.10 -1.70
CA HIS A 101 8.77 0.92 -0.76
C HIS A 101 9.94 1.88 -1.05
N PHE A 102 10.13 2.86 -0.17
CA PHE A 102 11.25 3.79 -0.21
C PHE A 102 12.44 3.25 0.60
N ASN A 103 13.56 3.01 -0.07
CA ASN A 103 14.86 2.69 0.53
C ASN A 103 15.58 3.99 1.01
N PHE A 104 16.80 3.90 1.53
CA PHE A 104 17.64 4.99 2.09
C PHE A 104 18.08 6.09 1.09
N SER A 105 17.22 6.53 0.18
CA SER A 105 17.49 7.59 -0.79
C SER A 105 16.72 8.87 -0.45
N SER A 106 17.37 9.78 0.30
CA SER A 106 16.85 11.06 0.80
C SER A 106 16.46 12.11 -0.26
N HIS A 107 16.41 11.74 -1.55
CA HIS A 107 16.14 12.64 -2.67
C HIS A 107 15.02 12.15 -3.58
N GLU A 108 14.26 11.15 -3.15
CA GLU A 108 13.21 10.66 -4.03
C GLU A 108 12.01 11.57 -4.11
N ASP A 109 11.59 11.74 -5.36
CA ASP A 109 10.43 12.51 -5.73
C ASP A 109 9.14 11.81 -5.29
N MET A 110 8.45 12.44 -4.35
CA MET A 110 7.17 12.01 -3.77
C MET A 110 5.97 12.20 -4.73
N THR A 111 6.19 12.66 -5.97
CA THR A 111 5.14 12.81 -6.99
C THR A 111 4.28 11.57 -7.19
N LEU A 112 4.87 10.37 -7.11
CA LEU A 112 4.13 9.12 -7.22
C LEU A 112 3.11 8.96 -6.10
N LEU A 113 3.46 9.32 -4.85
CA LEU A 113 2.53 9.28 -3.73
C LEU A 113 1.43 10.32 -3.90
N SER A 114 1.77 11.52 -4.36
CA SER A 114 0.78 12.55 -4.69
C SER A 114 -0.21 12.07 -5.75
N ALA A 115 0.29 11.43 -6.82
CA ALA A 115 -0.55 10.83 -7.86
C ALA A 115 -1.41 9.68 -7.31
N ALA A 116 -0.84 8.83 -6.44
CA ALA A 116 -1.58 7.75 -5.81
C ALA A 116 -2.69 8.26 -4.88
N ALA A 117 -2.45 9.34 -4.13
CA ALA A 117 -3.43 9.96 -3.24
C ALA A 117 -4.67 10.51 -3.99
N LEU A 118 -4.52 10.92 -5.25
CA LEU A 118 -5.66 11.29 -6.10
C LEU A 118 -6.60 10.11 -6.38
N GLN A 119 -6.12 8.87 -6.22
CA GLN A 119 -6.84 7.64 -6.54
C GLN A 119 -7.34 6.89 -5.28
N VAL A 120 -7.39 7.55 -4.11
CA VAL A 120 -7.82 6.94 -2.84
C VAL A 120 -9.17 6.23 -2.93
N HIS A 121 -10.11 6.77 -3.71
CA HIS A 121 -11.42 6.17 -3.92
C HIS A 121 -11.37 4.75 -4.52
N ARG A 122 -10.28 4.41 -5.22
CA ARG A 122 -10.02 3.08 -5.81
C ARG A 122 -9.14 2.21 -4.94
N TRP A 123 -8.56 2.71 -3.84
CA TRP A 123 -7.64 1.91 -3.03
C TRP A 123 -8.36 0.74 -2.39
N ARG A 124 -7.77 -0.45 -2.48
CA ARG A 124 -8.26 -1.66 -1.82
C ARG A 124 -7.24 -2.23 -0.83
N ARG A 125 -6.02 -2.50 -1.27
CA ARG A 125 -4.93 -2.93 -0.39
C ARG A 125 -3.73 -2.05 -0.60
N VAL A 126 -3.31 -1.31 0.41
CA VAL A 126 -2.21 -0.34 0.29
C VAL A 126 -1.13 -0.65 1.30
N THR A 127 0.11 -0.69 0.85
CA THR A 127 1.31 -0.82 1.67
C THR A 127 2.29 0.25 1.25
N ILE A 128 2.66 1.15 2.17
CA ILE A 128 3.68 2.17 1.95
C ILE A 128 4.68 2.06 3.08
N ILE A 129 5.94 1.84 2.72
CA ILE A 129 7.05 1.61 3.66
C ILE A 129 8.18 2.56 3.29
N SER A 130 8.83 3.13 4.29
CA SER A 130 10.08 3.88 4.16
C SER A 130 11.12 3.36 5.12
N GLU A 131 12.36 3.21 4.65
CA GLU A 131 13.53 2.91 5.47
C GLU A 131 14.26 4.20 5.93
N ASP A 132 13.93 5.36 5.35
CA ASP A 132 14.48 6.67 5.70
C ASP A 132 13.46 7.55 6.43
N ASN A 133 13.91 8.27 7.45
CA ASN A 133 13.11 9.19 8.25
C ASN A 133 13.13 10.64 7.73
N LYS A 134 13.89 10.90 6.65
CA LYS A 134 14.06 12.24 6.06
C LYS A 134 12.94 12.66 5.11
N PHE A 135 12.02 11.76 4.78
CA PHE A 135 10.91 12.07 3.88
C PHE A 135 9.92 13.04 4.53
N ASN A 136 9.52 14.06 3.78
CA ASN A 136 8.46 14.97 4.20
C ASN A 136 7.09 14.43 3.78
N TRP A 137 6.31 13.99 4.76
CA TRP A 137 5.00 13.37 4.54
C TRP A 137 3.82 14.35 4.64
N SER A 138 4.04 15.63 4.93
CA SER A 138 2.96 16.60 5.21
C SER A 138 2.00 16.78 4.03
N HIS A 139 2.52 16.88 2.80
CA HIS A 139 1.71 16.99 1.60
C HIS A 139 0.85 15.75 1.38
N PHE A 140 1.40 14.57 1.64
CA PHE A 140 0.68 13.32 1.53
C PHE A 140 -0.43 13.22 2.60
N GLN A 141 -0.13 13.61 3.84
CA GLN A 141 -1.11 13.68 4.93
C GLN A 141 -2.30 14.57 4.55
N LEU A 142 -2.01 15.78 4.06
CA LEU A 142 -3.04 16.73 3.66
C LEU A 142 -3.90 16.18 2.52
N ALA A 143 -3.29 15.49 1.56
CA ALA A 143 -4.01 14.86 0.45
C ALA A 143 -4.95 13.72 0.88
N LEU A 144 -4.68 13.08 2.02
CA LEU A 144 -5.49 11.98 2.56
C LEU A 144 -6.50 12.40 3.62
N LYS A 145 -6.33 13.57 4.26
CA LYS A 145 -7.15 14.01 5.40
C LYS A 145 -8.64 13.95 5.08
N ASP A 146 -9.10 14.79 4.18
CA ASP A 146 -10.52 14.97 3.85
C ASP A 146 -10.93 14.12 2.64
N LYS A 147 -10.72 12.81 2.78
CA LYS A 147 -11.02 11.81 1.75
C LYS A 147 -11.86 10.67 2.32
N GLU A 148 -12.62 10.04 1.44
CA GLU A 148 -13.25 8.76 1.70
C GLU A 148 -12.48 7.67 0.97
N ALA A 149 -12.26 6.53 1.63
CA ALA A 149 -11.61 5.34 1.09
C ALA A 149 -12.62 4.17 1.07
N PRO A 150 -13.62 4.18 0.16
CA PRO A 150 -14.79 3.30 0.21
C PRO A 150 -14.48 1.82 -0.08
N ALA A 151 -13.40 1.55 -0.81
CA ALA A 151 -12.98 0.21 -1.19
C ALA A 151 -11.80 -0.34 -0.34
N LEU A 152 -11.26 0.45 0.59
CA LEU A 152 -10.03 0.13 1.29
C LEU A 152 -10.28 -0.97 2.33
N GLU A 153 -9.65 -2.13 2.15
CA GLU A 153 -9.75 -3.32 2.99
C GLU A 153 -8.52 -3.48 3.90
N TYR A 154 -7.33 -3.12 3.38
CA TYR A 154 -6.05 -3.29 4.03
C TYR A 154 -5.19 -2.03 3.89
N PHE A 155 -4.66 -1.52 5.00
CA PHE A 155 -3.77 -0.36 5.01
C PHE A 155 -2.53 -0.62 5.88
N SER A 156 -1.37 -0.72 5.24
CA SER A 156 -0.08 -0.72 5.92
C SER A 156 0.67 0.57 5.61
N PHE A 157 1.05 1.30 6.64
CA PHE A 157 1.77 2.56 6.53
C PHE A 157 2.89 2.58 7.55
N ARG A 158 4.13 2.56 7.07
CA ARG A 158 5.34 2.54 7.90
C ARG A 158 6.34 3.58 7.39
N PRO A 159 6.06 4.87 7.61
CA PRO A 159 6.87 5.98 7.13
C PRO A 159 8.22 6.13 7.84
N SER A 160 8.45 5.42 8.95
CA SER A 160 9.67 5.58 9.76
C SER A 160 9.91 7.04 10.20
N LEU A 161 8.86 7.74 10.65
CA LEU A 161 8.99 9.16 11.02
C LEU A 161 9.96 9.34 12.18
N PHE A 162 10.76 10.39 12.13
CA PHE A 162 11.50 10.84 13.31
C PHE A 162 10.65 11.81 14.11
N VAL A 163 10.21 11.38 15.29
CA VAL A 163 9.35 12.17 16.17
C VAL A 163 10.17 12.63 17.38
N SER A 164 10.75 13.83 17.30
CA SER A 164 11.42 14.45 18.44
C SER A 164 10.42 14.99 19.45
N ALA A 165 10.75 15.00 20.74
CA ALA A 165 9.93 15.58 21.81
C ALA A 165 9.55 17.05 21.58
N HIS A 166 10.26 17.71 20.67
CA HIS A 166 10.14 19.12 20.32
C HIS A 166 10.00 19.18 18.80
N THR A 167 8.93 19.79 18.31
CA THR A 167 8.78 20.21 16.91
C THR A 167 8.91 21.72 16.85
N ASN A 168 9.06 22.27 15.64
CA ASN A 168 8.96 23.72 15.41
C ASN A 168 7.60 24.30 15.84
N SER A 169 6.62 23.45 16.20
CA SER A 169 5.27 23.76 16.65
C SER A 169 5.05 23.55 18.16
N GLY A 170 6.07 23.14 18.93
CA GLY A 170 5.99 22.85 20.37
C GLY A 170 6.26 21.39 20.74
N HIS A 171 5.98 21.03 22.00
CA HIS A 171 6.13 19.66 22.51
C HIS A 171 5.08 18.73 21.90
N ILE A 172 5.50 17.58 21.39
CA ILE A 172 4.56 16.52 20.99
C ILE A 172 4.06 15.87 22.28
N LEU A 173 2.79 16.11 22.59
CA LEU A 173 2.13 15.43 23.70
C LEU A 173 1.82 13.98 23.29
N PRO A 174 1.91 13.03 24.23
CA PRO A 174 1.51 11.65 23.96
C PRO A 174 0.05 11.57 23.50
N VAL A 175 -0.25 10.72 22.51
CA VAL A 175 -1.64 10.55 22.01
C VAL A 175 -2.49 9.94 23.12
N ALA A 176 -3.43 10.72 23.66
CA ALA A 176 -4.35 10.28 24.71
C ALA A 176 -5.63 9.66 24.14
N HIS A 177 -6.02 10.01 22.91
CA HIS A 177 -7.23 9.56 22.23
C HIS A 177 -6.96 9.26 20.76
N LEU A 178 -7.51 8.15 20.29
CA LEU A 178 -7.36 7.69 18.91
C LEU A 178 -8.44 8.31 18.02
N GLU A 179 -8.10 9.42 17.39
CA GLU A 179 -8.94 10.08 16.40
C GLU A 179 -8.37 9.95 14.99
N PRO A 180 -9.22 9.70 13.97
CA PRO A 180 -8.78 9.62 12.59
C PRO A 180 -8.12 10.93 12.14
N LYS A 181 -6.93 10.83 11.54
CA LYS A 181 -6.17 11.94 10.94
C LYS A 181 -6.16 11.89 9.41
N ILE A 182 -6.41 10.71 8.84
CA ILE A 182 -6.62 10.50 7.40
C ILE A 182 -7.92 9.76 7.17
N PHE A 183 -8.45 9.84 5.95
CA PHE A 183 -9.72 9.26 5.56
C PHE A 183 -10.87 9.71 6.47
N THR A 184 -10.91 11.01 6.82
CA THR A 184 -11.86 11.55 7.81
C THR A 184 -13.31 11.46 7.34
N PHE A 185 -13.56 11.30 6.04
CA PHE A 185 -14.90 11.03 5.49
C PHE A 185 -15.29 9.56 5.53
N GLY A 186 -14.37 8.67 5.89
CA GLY A 186 -14.65 7.26 6.18
C GLY A 186 -13.80 6.28 5.39
N ALA A 187 -13.66 5.08 5.96
CA ALA A 187 -13.06 3.91 5.33
C ALA A 187 -13.89 2.67 5.71
N PRO A 188 -15.12 2.53 5.19
CA PRO A 188 -16.12 1.58 5.70
C PRO A 188 -15.72 0.10 5.55
N LYS A 189 -14.80 -0.24 4.65
CA LYS A 189 -14.34 -1.61 4.43
C LYS A 189 -13.01 -1.92 5.13
N LEU A 190 -12.42 -0.97 5.84
CA LEU A 190 -11.09 -1.12 6.40
C LEU A 190 -11.12 -2.12 7.55
N ALA A 191 -10.55 -3.29 7.32
CA ALA A 191 -10.55 -4.41 8.27
C ALA A 191 -9.15 -4.66 8.83
N HIS A 192 -8.10 -4.39 8.07
CA HIS A 192 -6.73 -4.71 8.44
C HIS A 192 -5.84 -3.48 8.41
N ILE A 193 -5.16 -3.19 9.51
CA ILE A 193 -4.15 -2.14 9.56
C ILE A 193 -2.82 -2.65 10.09
N HIS A 194 -1.74 -2.15 9.51
CA HIS A 194 -0.38 -2.41 9.98
C HIS A 194 0.42 -1.12 9.97
N LEU A 195 0.59 -0.55 11.15
CA LEU A 195 1.16 0.77 11.35
C LEU A 195 2.49 0.68 12.11
N ASP A 196 3.40 1.61 11.88
CA ASP A 196 4.50 1.82 12.85
C ASP A 196 4.01 2.70 14.02
N SER A 197 4.80 2.75 15.12
CA SER A 197 4.45 3.50 16.33
C SER A 197 4.28 5.01 16.12
N THR A 198 4.73 5.57 15.00
CA THR A 198 4.70 7.01 14.72
C THR A 198 3.43 7.45 14.00
N VAL A 199 2.77 6.51 13.30
CA VAL A 199 1.56 6.77 12.51
C VAL A 199 0.39 7.34 13.32
N PRO A 200 0.09 6.90 14.56
CA PRO A 200 -1.07 7.37 15.30
C PRO A 200 -1.15 8.90 15.49
N TYR A 201 -0.01 9.60 15.40
CA TYR A 201 0.06 11.06 15.53
C TYR A 201 -0.45 11.81 14.30
N PHE A 202 -0.20 11.27 13.10
CA PHE A 202 -0.35 12.03 11.86
C PHE A 202 -1.22 11.33 10.81
N PHE A 203 -1.26 10.00 10.83
CA PHE A 203 -1.80 9.17 9.75
C PHE A 203 -2.76 8.08 10.25
N LEU A 204 -3.34 8.24 11.44
CA LEU A 204 -4.31 7.27 11.96
C LEU A 204 -5.56 7.23 11.06
N PRO A 205 -5.94 6.07 10.48
CA PRO A 205 -7.20 5.94 9.75
C PRO A 205 -8.38 5.69 10.71
N PRO A 206 -9.64 5.72 10.23
CA PRO A 206 -10.79 5.29 11.02
C PRO A 206 -10.66 3.83 11.47
N LEU A 207 -10.89 3.57 12.75
CA LEU A 207 -10.70 2.25 13.37
C LEU A 207 -12.00 1.46 13.56
N THR A 208 -13.16 2.03 13.22
CA THR A 208 -14.49 1.50 13.55
C THR A 208 -14.71 0.04 13.13
N ASN A 209 -14.21 -0.34 11.96
CA ASN A 209 -14.42 -1.67 11.37
C ASN A 209 -13.15 -2.54 11.37
N VAL A 210 -12.09 -2.10 12.05
CA VAL A 210 -10.80 -2.80 12.07
C VAL A 210 -10.92 -4.07 12.91
N THR A 211 -10.58 -5.21 12.29
CA THR A 211 -10.56 -6.53 12.93
C THR A 211 -9.15 -7.02 13.22
N THR A 212 -8.16 -6.58 12.44
CA THR A 212 -6.75 -6.90 12.63
C THR A 212 -5.93 -5.63 12.78
N PHE A 213 -5.31 -5.45 13.93
CA PHE A 213 -4.43 -4.34 14.22
C PHE A 213 -3.00 -4.86 14.41
N SER A 214 -2.04 -4.38 13.63
CA SER A 214 -0.62 -4.64 13.84
C SER A 214 0.14 -3.34 14.08
N LEU A 215 0.93 -3.30 15.14
CA LEU A 215 1.82 -2.19 15.46
C LEU A 215 3.29 -2.63 15.44
N ASP A 216 4.11 -1.88 14.71
CA ASP A 216 5.56 -2.08 14.61
C ASP A 216 6.27 -0.95 15.37
N ALA A 217 6.70 -1.24 16.60
CA ALA A 217 7.38 -0.30 17.48
C ALA A 217 8.90 -0.34 17.28
N LYS A 218 9.37 0.01 16.08
CA LYS A 218 10.80 0.03 15.76
C LYS A 218 11.58 1.16 16.43
N TYR A 219 10.89 2.23 16.84
CA TYR A 219 11.52 3.43 17.39
C TYR A 219 11.08 3.69 18.83
N ILE A 220 12.06 3.78 19.73
CA ILE A 220 11.90 4.13 21.15
C ILE A 220 12.07 5.64 21.26
N GLY A 221 10.99 6.34 21.56
CA GLY A 221 10.96 7.78 21.71
C GLY A 221 9.69 8.26 22.41
N PRO A 222 9.51 9.57 22.65
CA PRO A 222 8.29 10.15 23.25
C PRO A 222 7.01 9.93 22.39
N SER A 223 7.17 9.29 21.24
CA SER A 223 6.18 8.96 20.23
C SER A 223 5.62 7.54 20.35
N SER A 224 5.79 6.86 21.48
CA SER A 224 5.12 5.58 21.71
C SER A 224 3.62 5.80 21.96
N ILE A 225 2.80 4.82 21.56
CA ILE A 225 1.38 4.81 21.93
C ILE A 225 1.29 4.80 23.45
N THR A 226 0.53 5.72 24.03
CA THR A 226 0.33 5.73 25.49
C THR A 226 -0.40 4.47 25.93
N TRP A 227 -0.20 4.07 27.19
CA TRP A 227 -1.02 3.02 27.80
C TRP A 227 -2.53 3.27 27.63
N ARG A 228 -2.97 4.54 27.71
CA ARG A 228 -4.37 4.91 27.50
C ARG A 228 -4.85 4.66 26.07
N ALA A 229 -4.09 5.12 25.08
CA ALA A 229 -4.43 4.86 23.67
C ALA A 229 -4.36 3.37 23.36
N PHE A 230 -3.47 2.62 24.01
CA PHE A 230 -3.44 1.17 23.90
C PHE A 230 -4.74 0.52 24.43
N LEU A 231 -5.24 0.97 25.58
CA LEU A 231 -6.54 0.52 26.09
C LEU A 231 -7.69 0.88 25.13
N ASP A 232 -7.63 2.05 24.47
CA ASP A 232 -8.62 2.42 23.45
C ASP A 232 -8.60 1.45 22.24
N ILE A 233 -7.42 0.95 21.84
CA ILE A 233 -7.30 -0.09 20.79
C ILE A 233 -7.96 -1.39 21.25
N LEU A 234 -7.69 -1.82 22.48
CA LEU A 234 -8.27 -3.04 23.04
C LEU A 234 -9.79 -2.94 23.21
N ALA A 235 -10.31 -1.73 23.42
CA ALA A 235 -11.73 -1.46 23.54
C ALA A 235 -12.47 -1.38 22.19
N LEU A 236 -11.77 -1.48 21.04
CA LEU A 236 -12.42 -1.48 19.73
C LEU A 236 -13.35 -2.69 19.60
N PRO A 237 -14.62 -2.49 19.22
CA PRO A 237 -15.64 -3.56 19.26
C PRO A 237 -15.41 -4.66 18.22
N SER A 238 -14.70 -4.34 17.14
CA SER A 238 -14.50 -5.22 15.98
C SER A 238 -13.18 -5.98 16.03
N ILE A 239 -12.28 -5.68 16.96
CA ILE A 239 -10.92 -6.23 16.97
C ILE A 239 -10.93 -7.72 17.34
N THR A 240 -10.23 -8.53 16.55
CA THR A 240 -10.13 -9.99 16.73
C THR A 240 -8.69 -10.47 16.79
N SER A 241 -7.77 -9.72 16.17
CA SER A 241 -6.34 -10.00 16.15
C SER A 241 -5.58 -8.72 16.43
N LEU A 242 -4.73 -8.74 17.45
CA LEU A 242 -3.82 -7.66 17.79
C LEU A 242 -2.39 -8.21 17.80
N SER A 243 -1.51 -7.58 17.04
CA SER A 243 -0.09 -7.88 17.00
C SER A 243 0.70 -6.63 17.34
N ILE A 244 1.70 -6.79 18.20
CA ILE A 244 2.60 -5.72 18.59
C ILE A 244 4.02 -6.29 18.51
N GLY A 245 4.83 -5.73 17.62
CA GLY A 245 6.23 -6.11 17.43
C GLY A 245 7.16 -4.96 17.79
N GLY A 246 8.38 -5.27 18.22
CA GLY A 246 9.40 -4.29 18.59
C GLY A 246 9.52 -4.05 20.09
N GLU A 247 10.33 -3.06 20.48
CA GLU A 247 10.52 -2.66 21.87
C GLU A 247 9.43 -1.67 22.28
N VAL A 248 8.33 -2.18 22.84
CA VAL A 248 7.27 -1.34 23.40
C VAL A 248 7.55 -1.08 24.87
N LEU A 249 7.87 0.16 25.21
CA LEU A 249 7.79 0.66 26.58
C LEU A 249 6.33 1.12 26.79
N LEU A 250 5.52 0.24 27.40
CA LEU A 250 4.15 0.53 27.84
C LEU A 250 4.14 1.26 29.19
#